data_AF-A0A954YA59-F1
#
_entry.id   AF-A0A954YA59-F1
#
_cell.length_a   1.000
_cell.length_b   1.000
_cell.length_c   1.000
_cell.angle_alpha   90.00
_cell.angle_beta   90.00
_cell.angle_gamma   90.00
#
_symmetry.space_group_name_H-M   'P 1'
#
loop_
_entity.id
_entity.type
_entity.pdbx_description
1 polymer ?
#
loop_
_entity_poly.entity_id
_entity_poly.type
_entity_poly.pdbx_seq_one_letter_code
_entity_poly.pdbx_strand_id
1 'polypeptide(L)' 'MATTVAPDVAMQDWVTFKSDMTNQDLRNKLVERYLPLVRYNGERIWSRLPEGVELDDLISAGVFGLMDAIDSFDL' A
#
# COMPACT_ATOMS: atom_id res chain seq x y z
N MET A 1 -7.03 23.92 -20.96
CA MET A 1 -6.02 24.02 -19.89
C MET A 1 -5.21 22.73 -19.94
N ALA A 2 -3.96 22.79 -20.38
CA ALA A 2 -3.09 21.62 -20.41
C ALA A 2 -2.67 21.31 -18.97
N THR A 3 -3.21 20.25 -18.39
CA THR A 3 -2.68 19.70 -17.14
C THR A 3 -1.31 19.13 -17.49
N THR A 4 -0.25 19.92 -17.28
CA THR A 4 1.09 19.37 -17.17
C THR A 4 1.05 18.46 -15.95
N VAL A 5 0.73 17.18 -16.19
CA VAL A 5 0.85 16.12 -15.20
C VAL A 5 2.34 16.14 -14.84
N ALA A 6 2.67 16.78 -13.72
CA ALA A 6 3.94 16.52 -13.05
C ALA A 6 4.12 15.00 -13.09
N PRO A 7 5.29 14.48 -13.50
CA PRO A 7 5.50 13.05 -13.63
C PRO A 7 4.88 12.39 -12.41
N ASP A 8 3.91 11.49 -12.61
CA ASP A 8 3.16 10.91 -11.51
C ASP A 8 4.19 10.41 -10.50
N VAL A 9 4.32 11.12 -9.38
CA VAL A 9 5.42 10.91 -8.44
C VAL A 9 5.37 9.46 -7.96
N ALA A 10 4.17 8.86 -7.95
CA ALA A 10 3.98 7.44 -7.69
C ALA A 10 4.73 6.56 -8.71
N MET A 11 4.57 6.83 -10.00
CA MET A 11 5.20 6.05 -11.05
C MET A 11 6.72 6.16 -10.98
N GLN A 12 7.26 7.35 -10.68
CA GLN A 12 8.70 7.51 -10.49
C GLN A 12 9.21 6.76 -9.26
N ASP A 13 8.49 6.79 -8.15
CA ASP A 13 8.82 6.03 -6.95
C ASP A 13 8.82 4.52 -7.24
N TRP A 14 7.82 4.03 -7.99
CA TRP A 14 7.74 2.62 -8.43
C TRP A 14 8.88 2.21 -9.34
N VAL A 15 9.17 2.99 -10.39
CA VAL A 15 10.28 2.70 -11.32
C VAL A 15 11.60 2.64 -10.55
N THR A 16 11.82 3.58 -9.63
CA THR A 16 13.06 3.66 -8.85
C THR A 16 13.15 2.48 -7.88
N PHE A 17 12.06 2.18 -7.16
CA PHE A 17 12.01 1.03 -6.25
C PHE A 17 12.22 -0.30 -6.96
N LYS A 18 11.61 -0.51 -8.13
CA LYS A 18 11.79 -1.76 -8.89
C LYS A 18 13.18 -1.88 -9.52
N SER A 19 13.89 -0.77 -9.71
CA SER A 19 15.31 -0.80 -10.11
C SER A 19 16.27 -1.10 -8.95
N ASP A 20 15.89 -0.77 -7.71
CA ASP A 20 16.64 -1.06 -6.48
C ASP A 20 15.68 -1.38 -5.33
N MET A 21 15.33 -2.66 -5.21
CA MET A 21 14.41 -3.14 -4.16
C MET A 21 15.05 -3.19 -2.78
N THR A 22 16.35 -2.90 -2.64
CA THR A 22 17.01 -2.83 -1.33
C THR A 22 16.74 -1.50 -0.62
N ASN A 23 16.28 -0.49 -1.36
CA ASN A 23 15.98 0.83 -0.86
C ASN A 23 14.72 0.86 0.04
N GLN A 24 14.96 0.78 1.35
CA GLN A 24 13.89 0.77 2.35
C GLN A 24 13.11 2.09 2.41
N ASP A 25 13.73 3.23 2.09
CA ASP A 25 13.03 4.52 2.12
C ASP A 25 11.97 4.59 1.02
N LEU A 26 12.28 4.10 -0.18
CA LEU A 26 11.31 3.99 -1.27
C LEU A 26 10.21 2.98 -0.95
N ARG A 27 10.57 1.84 -0.37
CA ARG A 27 9.58 0.85 0.09
C ARG A 27 8.62 1.45 1.11
N ASN A 28 9.15 2.15 2.12
CA ASN A 28 8.36 2.81 3.15
C ASN A 28 7.44 3.88 2.56
N LYS A 29 7.92 4.69 1.62
CA LYS A 29 7.07 5.66 0.90
C LYS A 29 5.90 5.00 0.18
N LEU A 30 6.15 3.87 -0.50
CA LEU A 30 5.08 3.12 -1.17
C LEU A 30 4.10 2.54 -0.14
N VAL A 31 4.59 1.96 0.95
CA VAL A 31 3.74 1.44 2.05
C VAL A 31 2.87 2.56 2.62
N GLU A 32 3.44 3.69 3.01
CA GLU A 32 2.71 4.84 3.58
C GLU A 32 1.63 5.36 2.62
N ARG A 33 1.96 5.42 1.32
CA ARG A 33 1.02 5.88 0.29
C ARG A 33 -0.23 4.98 0.18
N TYR A 34 -0.05 3.67 0.31
CA TYR A 34 -1.14 2.69 0.13
C TYR A 34 -1.77 2.21 1.44
N LEU A 35 -1.18 2.54 2.59
CA LEU A 35 -1.70 2.21 3.91
C LEU A 35 -3.18 2.63 4.13
N PRO A 36 -3.65 3.79 3.64
CA PRO A 36 -5.07 4.15 3.76
C PRO A 36 -6.01 3.18 3.04
N LEU A 37 -5.56 2.50 1.98
CA LEU A 37 -6.37 1.48 1.29
C LEU A 37 -6.56 0.25 2.17
N VAL A 38 -5.52 -0.17 2.90
CA VAL A 38 -5.62 -1.28 3.87
C VAL A 38 -6.64 -0.92 4.94
N ARG A 39 -6.57 0.30 5.49
CA ARG A 39 -7.52 0.78 6.50
C ARG A 39 -8.96 0.75 6.01
N TYR A 40 -9.21 1.43 4.90
CA TYR A 40 -10.55 1.56 4.34
C TYR A 40 -11.17 0.20 4.01
N ASN A 41 -10.42 -0.69 3.35
CA ASN A 41 -10.93 -2.01 3.01
C ASN A 41 -11.03 -2.92 4.24
N GLY A 42 -10.09 -2.82 5.19
CA GLY A 42 -10.11 -3.55 6.45
C GLY A 42 -11.36 -3.24 7.27
N GLU A 43 -11.67 -1.96 7.50
CA GLU A 43 -12.89 -1.53 8.20
C GLU A 43 -14.16 -2.05 7.51
N ARG A 44 -14.18 -1.99 6.17
CA ARG A 44 -15.33 -2.45 5.38
C ARG A 44 -15.51 -3.96 5.43
N ILE A 45 -14.42 -4.74 5.43
CA ILE A 45 -14.47 -6.19 5.60
C ILE A 45 -14.91 -6.53 7.04
N TRP A 46 -14.29 -5.88 8.03
CA TRP A 46 -14.57 -6.07 9.44
C TRP A 46 -16.04 -5.85 9.77
N SER A 47 -16.70 -4.87 9.13
CA SER A 47 -18.14 -4.60 9.30
C SER A 47 -19.07 -5.79 8.98
N ARG A 48 -18.55 -6.85 8.36
CA ARG A 48 -19.28 -8.06 7.94
C ARG A 48 -18.83 -9.33 8.67
N LEU A 49 -17.86 -9.23 9.58
CA LEU A 49 -17.31 -10.37 10.31
C LEU A 49 -18.11 -10.65 11.59
N PRO A 50 -18.07 -11.89 12.13
CA PRO A 50 -18.66 -12.23 13.41
C PRO A 50 -18.04 -11.44 14.58
N GLU A 51 -18.78 -11.37 15.68
CA GLU A 51 -18.25 -10.88 16.96
C GLU A 51 -17.02 -11.71 17.39
N GLY A 52 -15.97 -11.02 17.85
CA GLY A 52 -14.72 -11.63 18.30
C GLY A 52 -13.54 -11.53 17.32
N VAL A 53 -13.75 -10.95 16.12
CA VAL A 53 -12.62 -10.54 15.27
C VAL A 53 -12.24 -9.10 15.61
N GLU A 54 -10.99 -8.86 15.98
CA GLU A 54 -10.49 -7.52 16.25
C GLU A 54 -10.10 -6.80 14.95
N LEU A 55 -10.48 -5.53 14.84
CA LEU A 55 -10.14 -4.71 13.67
C LEU A 55 -8.63 -4.55 13.53
N ASP A 56 -7.93 -4.30 14.63
CA ASP A 56 -6.48 -4.04 14.62
C ASP A 56 -5.68 -5.26 14.14
N ASP A 57 -6.14 -6.48 14.44
CA ASP A 57 -5.53 -7.72 13.94
C ASP A 57 -5.73 -7.84 12.42
N LEU A 58 -6.93 -7.54 11.93
CA LEU A 58 -7.24 -7.55 10.49
C LEU A 58 -6.41 -6.50 9.74
N ILE A 59 -6.28 -5.31 10.30
CA ILE A 59 -5.48 -4.22 9.73
C ILE A 59 -4.01 -4.63 9.68
N SER A 60 -3.49 -5.18 10.77
CA SER A 60 -2.10 -5.67 10.84
C SER A 60 -1.82 -6.73 9.77
N ALA A 61 -2.72 -7.71 9.63
CA ALA A 61 -2.63 -8.71 8.56
C ALA A 61 -2.66 -8.07 7.16
N GLY A 62 -3.51 -7.06 6.95
CA GLY A 62 -3.57 -6.31 5.70
C GLY A 62 -2.30 -5.51 5.39
N VAL A 63 -1.59 -4.99 6.40
CA VAL A 63 -0.31 -4.31 6.21
C VAL A 63 0.78 -5.29 5.78
N PHE A 64 0.81 -6.50 6.32
CA PHE A 64 1.69 -7.56 5.82
C PHE A 64 1.39 -7.90 4.36
N GLY A 65 0.11 -8.07 3.99
CA GLY A 65 -0.28 -8.29 2.60
C GLY A 65 0.08 -7.14 1.67
N LEU A 66 -0.01 -5.88 2.13
CA LEU A 66 0.42 -4.71 1.36
C LEU A 66 1.93 -4.73 1.11
N MET A 67 2.71 -5.07 2.13
CA MET A 67 4.16 -5.20 2.01
C MET A 67 4.54 -6.24 0.95
N ASP A 68 3.93 -7.42 1.00
CA ASP A 68 4.16 -8.48 0.01
C ASP A 68 3.70 -8.06 -1.39
N ALA A 69 2.56 -7.36 -1.48
CA ALA A 69 2.04 -6.85 -2.75
C ALA A 69 2.97 -5.81 -3.38
N ILE A 70 3.60 -4.93 -2.58
CA ILE A 70 4.58 -3.96 -3.08
C ILE A 70 5.80 -4.67 -3.63
N ASP A 71 6.33 -5.65 -2.88
CA ASP A 71 7.52 -6.39 -3.28
C ASP A 71 7.26 -7.20 -4.56
N SER A 72 6.07 -7.78 -4.72
CA SER A 72 5.69 -8.64 -5.86
C SER A 72 5.00 -7.93 -7.04
N PHE A 73 4.69 -6.64 -6.94
CA PHE A 73 4.01 -5.91 -8.01
C PHE A 73 4.82 -5.92 -9.32
N ASP A 74 4.20 -6.36 -10.42
CA ASP A 74 4.78 -6.31 -11.77
C ASP A 74 4.49 -4.94 -12.40
N LEU A 75 5.55 -4.15 -12.63
CA LEU A 75 5.49 -2.80 -13.19
C LEU A 75 5.33 -2.80 -14.72
#